data_AF-A0A6N8GLA0-F1
#
_entry.id   AF-A0A6N8GLA0-F1
#
_cell.length_a   1.000
_cell.length_b   1.000
_cell.length_c   1.000
_cell.angle_alpha   90.00
_cell.angle_beta   90.00
_cell.angle_gamma   90.00
#
_symmetry.space_group_name_H-M   'P 1'
#
loop_
_entity.id
_entity.type
_entity.pdbx_description
1 polymer ?
#
loop_
_entity_poly.entity_id
_entity_poly.type
_entity_poly.pdbx_seq_one_letter_code
_entity_poly.pdbx_strand_id
1 'polypeptide(L)'
;MWIQQIAAAAGAGLESVRVPDALLPPDLLLAGTHPQHVLSDAHAAHDVLGRRPDSAEERVRESVRWHLEHRTYAPWTSEDTARDEAALRAGTP
;
A
#
# COMPACT_ATOMS: atom_id res chain seq x y z
N MET A 1 4.87 -3.27 -8.14
CA MET A 1 4.25 -2.08 -7.50
C MET A 1 4.30 -2.26 -5.98
N TRP A 2 4.42 -1.19 -5.17
CA TRP A 2 4.61 -1.27 -3.70
C TRP A 2 3.62 -2.20 -2.97
N ILE A 3 2.33 -2.15 -3.32
CA ILE A 3 1.30 -3.03 -2.75
C ILE A 3 1.58 -4.53 -2.97
N GLN A 4 2.17 -4.90 -4.12
CA GLN A 4 2.53 -6.29 -4.43
C GLN A 4 3.71 -6.76 -3.59
N GLN A 5 4.68 -5.89 -3.31
CA GLN A 5 5.81 -6.20 -2.43
C GLN A 5 5.33 -6.43 -0.99
N ILE A 6 4.36 -5.64 -0.52
CA ILE A 6 3.72 -5.85 0.79
C ILE A 6 2.99 -7.18 0.83
N ALA A 7 2.13 -7.47 -0.16
CA ALA A 7 1.36 -8.72 -0.20
C ALA A 7 2.29 -9.95 -0.22
N ALA A 8 3.33 -9.93 -1.06
CA ALA A 8 4.33 -10.99 -1.12
C ALA A 8 5.08 -11.16 0.23
N ALA A 9 5.48 -10.05 0.86
CA ALA A 9 6.14 -10.09 2.17
C ALA A 9 5.22 -10.61 3.29
N ALA A 10 3.91 -10.38 3.19
CA ALA A 10 2.90 -10.90 4.11
C ALA A 10 2.50 -12.36 3.81
N GLY A 11 2.99 -12.96 2.71
CA GLY A 11 2.57 -14.28 2.25
C GLY A 11 1.13 -14.32 1.74
N ALA A 12 0.58 -13.18 1.34
CA ALA A 12 -0.80 -13.04 0.88
C ALA A 12 -0.87 -13.09 -0.66
N GLY A 13 -1.91 -13.75 -1.17
CA GLY A 13 -2.33 -13.60 -2.56
C GLY A 13 -3.06 -12.28 -2.75
N LEU A 14 -2.73 -11.53 -3.80
CA LEU A 14 -3.37 -10.27 -4.13
C LEU A 14 -3.83 -10.28 -5.58
N GLU A 15 -5.12 -9.99 -5.77
CA GLU A 15 -5.68 -9.62 -7.06
C GLU A 15 -5.97 -8.12 -7.06
N SER A 16 -5.66 -7.44 -8.16
CA SER A 16 -5.92 -6.01 -8.30
C SER A 16 -6.99 -5.78 -9.36
N VAL A 17 -8.12 -5.22 -8.95
CA VAL A 17 -9.21 -4.81 -9.84
C VAL A 17 -9.21 -3.29 -9.96
N ARG A 18 -9.52 -2.78 -11.14
CA ARG A 18 -9.67 -1.33 -11.35
C ARG A 18 -11.16 -0.96 -11.26
N VAL A 19 -11.46 -0.03 -10.37
CA VAL A 19 -12.79 0.59 -10.25
C VAL A 19 -12.68 2.08 -10.59
N PRO A 20 -13.73 2.71 -11.15
CA PRO A 20 -13.79 4.16 -11.31
C PRO A 20 -13.58 4.91 -9.98
N ASP A 21 -12.77 5.96 -9.99
CA ASP A 21 -12.44 6.74 -8.78
C ASP A 21 -13.70 7.28 -8.07
N ALA A 22 -14.74 7.64 -8.82
CA ALA A 22 -16.01 8.13 -8.27
C ALA A 22 -16.77 7.09 -7.42
N LEU A 23 -16.39 5.81 -7.50
CA LEU A 23 -16.98 4.72 -6.73
C LEU A 23 -16.13 4.34 -5.51
N LEU A 24 -14.95 4.92 -5.35
CA LEU A 24 -14.09 4.64 -4.19
C LEU A 24 -14.69 5.23 -2.91
N PRO A 25 -14.55 4.54 -1.76
CA PRO A 25 -14.84 5.10 -0.44
C PRO A 25 -14.21 6.49 -0.24
N PRO A 26 -14.89 7.45 0.44
CA PRO A 26 -14.41 8.83 0.57
C PRO A 26 -13.02 9.00 1.17
N ASP A 27 -12.63 8.09 2.06
CA ASP A 27 -11.30 8.01 2.67
C ASP A 27 -10.20 7.62 1.67
N LEU A 28 -10.55 6.90 0.61
CA LEU A 28 -9.64 6.53 -0.48
C LEU A 28 -9.59 7.58 -1.61
N LEU A 29 -10.60 8.44 -1.75
CA LEU A 29 -10.61 9.53 -2.75
C LEU A 29 -9.41 10.48 -2.57
N LEU A 30 -8.96 10.69 -1.34
CA LEU A 30 -7.80 11.54 -1.03
C LEU A 30 -6.50 11.05 -1.70
N ALA A 31 -6.35 9.74 -1.89
CA ALA A 31 -5.20 9.16 -2.57
C ALA A 31 -5.28 9.27 -4.11
N GLY A 32 -6.48 9.41 -4.68
CA GLY A 32 -6.71 9.52 -6.14
C GLY A 32 -6.80 10.95 -6.67
N THR A 33 -7.11 11.93 -5.82
CA THR A 33 -7.32 13.33 -6.24
C THR A 33 -6.06 14.05 -6.75
N HIS A 34 -4.87 13.52 -6.46
CA HIS A 34 -3.60 14.17 -6.83
C HIS A 34 -2.68 13.15 -7.49
N PRO A 35 -2.32 13.31 -8.78
CA PRO A 35 -1.27 12.51 -9.38
C PRO A 35 0.05 12.75 -8.64
N GLN A 36 0.47 11.78 -7.84
CA GLN A 36 1.72 11.84 -7.10
C GLN A 36 2.88 11.38 -7.99
N HIS A 37 3.33 12.24 -8.89
CA HIS A 37 4.58 12.04 -9.59
C HIS A 37 5.74 12.27 -8.62
N VAL A 38 6.12 11.23 -7.89
CA VAL A 38 7.25 11.28 -6.95
C VAL A 38 8.51 10.81 -7.67
N LEU A 39 9.47 11.71 -7.85
CA LEU A 39 10.85 11.37 -8.14
C LEU A 39 11.65 11.53 -6.85
N SER A 40 12.32 10.47 -6.41
CA SER A 40 13.16 10.49 -5.23
C SER A 40 14.58 10.01 -5.56
N ASP A 41 15.56 10.67 -4.94
CA ASP A 41 16.96 10.28 -4.94
C ASP A 41 17.48 10.32 -3.49
N ALA A 42 18.17 9.26 -3.08
CA ALA A 42 18.74 9.10 -1.75
C ALA A 42 20.25 9.38 -1.69
N HIS A 43 20.87 9.85 -2.78
CA HIS A 43 22.32 10.05 -2.89
C HIS A 43 22.90 10.89 -1.75
N ALA A 44 22.33 12.07 -1.48
CA ALA A 44 22.79 12.94 -0.41
C ALA A 44 22.70 12.27 0.97
N ALA A 45 21.68 11.46 1.21
CA ALA A 45 21.54 10.71 2.45
C ALA A 45 22.62 9.61 2.57
N HIS A 46 22.99 8.96 1.45
CA HIS A 46 24.09 7.99 1.45
C HIS A 46 25.43 8.64 1.75
N ASP A 47 25.71 9.81 1.16
CA ASP A 47 26.98 10.52 1.38
C ASP A 47 27.14 10.99 2.83
N VAL A 48 26.05 11.50 3.42
CA VAL A 48 26.08 12.04 4.78
C VAL A 48 26.04 10.94 5.84
N LEU A 49 25.20 9.91 5.65
CA LEU A 49 24.97 8.89 6.68
C LEU A 49 25.87 7.65 6.51
N GLY A 50 26.59 7.53 5.38
CA GLY A 50 27.46 6.39 5.07
C GLY A 50 26.74 5.04 4.95
N ARG A 51 25.41 5.03 5.09
CA ARG A 51 24.58 3.82 5.06
C ARG A 51 23.83 3.75 3.74
N ARG A 52 24.01 2.64 3.03
CA ARG A 52 23.11 2.22 1.96
C ARG A 52 22.04 1.31 2.58
N PRO A 53 20.74 1.65 2.48
CA PRO A 53 19.71 0.68 2.78
C PRO A 53 19.87 -0.51 1.84
N ASP A 54 19.47 -1.69 2.31
CA ASP A 54 19.37 -2.88 1.46
C ASP A 54 18.33 -2.62 0.35
N SER A 55 18.12 -3.59 -0.54
CA SER A 55 17.07 -3.49 -1.56
C SER A 55 15.74 -3.03 -0.96
N ALA A 56 14.99 -2.20 -1.70
CA ALA A 56 13.69 -1.72 -1.23
C ALA A 56 12.76 -2.89 -0.84
N GLU A 57 12.86 -4.01 -1.55
CA GLU A 57 12.10 -5.23 -1.29
C GLU A 57 12.46 -5.88 0.05
N GLU A 58 13.74 -5.88 0.43
CA GLU A 58 14.19 -6.39 1.72
C GLU A 58 13.70 -5.50 2.86
N ARG A 59 13.79 -4.18 2.70
CA ARG A 59 13.28 -3.23 3.70
C ARG A 59 11.76 -3.30 3.87
N VAL A 60 11.01 -3.48 2.78
CA VAL A 60 9.57 -3.72 2.84
C VAL A 60 9.29 -5.01 3.61
N ARG A 61 10.02 -6.09 3.32
CA ARG A 61 9.84 -7.38 3.99
C ARG A 61 10.10 -7.32 5.49
N GLU A 62 11.18 -6.66 5.90
CA GLU A 62 11.49 -6.41 7.31
C GLU A 62 10.38 -5.64 8.00
N SER A 63 9.91 -4.55 7.37
CA SER A 63 8.85 -3.70 7.91
C SER A 63 7.53 -4.46 8.04
N VAL A 64 7.11 -5.20 7.02
CA VAL A 64 5.86 -5.98 7.03
C VAL A 64 5.89 -7.03 8.13
N ARG A 65 6.98 -7.78 8.27
CA ARG A 65 7.16 -8.75 9.36
C ARG A 65 6.99 -8.09 10.73
N TRP A 66 7.65 -6.96 10.95
CA TRP A 66 7.54 -6.23 12.22
C TRP A 66 6.10 -5.78 12.51
N HIS A 67 5.38 -5.24 11.52
CA HIS A 67 3.99 -4.80 11.69
C HIS A 67 3.05 -5.97 12.02
N LEU A 68 3.23 -7.12 11.36
CA LEU A 68 2.44 -8.33 11.62
C LEU A 68 2.68 -8.90 13.03
N GLU A 69 3.93 -8.86 13.50
CA GLU A 69 4.30 -9.29 14.86
C GLU A 69 3.72 -8.37 15.94
N HIS A 70 3.70 -7.05 15.71
CA HIS A 70 3.36 -6.05 16.74
C HIS A 70 1.94 -5.49 16.63
N ARG A 71 1.20 -5.83 15.57
CA ARG A 71 -0.19 -5.41 15.34
C ARG A 71 -0.39 -3.89 15.46
N THR A 72 0.50 -3.11 14.86
CA THR A 72 0.48 -1.64 14.92
C THR A 72 -0.55 -0.99 14.00
N TYR A 73 -1.51 -1.76 13.49
CA TYR A 73 -2.56 -1.32 12.58
C TYR A 73 -3.95 -1.47 13.23
N ALA A 74 -4.87 -0.59 12.85
CA ALA A 74 -6.27 -0.75 13.22
C ALA A 74 -6.81 -2.06 12.64
N PRO A 75 -7.64 -2.81 13.39
CA PRO A 75 -8.24 -4.03 12.88
C PRO A 75 -9.16 -3.70 11.70
N TRP A 76 -9.06 -4.50 10.63
CA TRP A 76 -9.99 -4.46 9.51
C TRP A 76 -11.40 -4.80 9.99
N THR A 77 -12.38 -3.97 9.65
CA THR A 77 -13.77 -4.14 10.11
C THR A 77 -14.65 -4.74 9.01
N SER A 78 -15.83 -5.24 9.41
CA SER A 78 -16.85 -5.68 8.44
C SER A 78 -17.41 -4.51 7.62
N GLU A 79 -17.34 -3.29 8.14
CA GLU A 79 -17.76 -2.09 7.42
C GLU A 79 -16.79 -1.76 6.28
N ASP A 80 -15.48 -1.91 6.50
CA ASP A 80 -14.47 -1.73 5.45
C ASP A 80 -14.70 -2.71 4.30
N THR A 81 -14.91 -3.99 4.60
CA THR A 81 -15.30 -5.00 3.59
C THR A 81 -16.56 -4.58 2.83
N ALA A 82 -17.61 -4.13 3.53
CA ALA A 82 -18.87 -3.77 2.88
C ALA A 82 -18.74 -2.60 1.91
N ARG A 83 -17.90 -1.60 2.23
CA ARG A 83 -17.63 -0.44 1.37
C ARG A 83 -16.84 -0.84 0.13
N ASP A 84 -15.78 -1.63 0.29
CA ASP A 84 -14.97 -2.11 -0.83
C ASP A 84 -15.77 -3.00 -1.79
N GLU A 85 -16.58 -3.90 -1.23
CA GLU A 85 -17.49 -4.76 -1.98
C GLU A 85 -18.56 -3.97 -2.76
N ALA A 86 -19.07 -2.88 -2.18
CA ALA A 86 -20.01 -2.00 -2.87
C ALA A 86 -19.34 -1.29 -4.06
N ALA A 87 -18.11 -0.80 -3.90
CA ALA A 87 -17.33 -0.20 -4.98
C ALA A 87 -17.03 -1.20 -6.10
N LEU A 88 -16.63 -2.43 -5.75
CA LEU A 88 -16.32 -3.50 -6.71
C LEU A 88 -17.54 -3.90 -7.53
N ARG A 89 -18.69 -4.11 -6.90
CA ARG A 89 -19.96 -4.43 -7.60
C ARG A 89 -20.41 -3.31 -8.52
N ALA A 90 -20.29 -2.06 -8.10
CA ALA A 90 -20.71 -0.91 -8.90
C ALA A 90 -19.78 -0.66 -10.11
N GLY A 91 -18.51 -1.07 -10.03
CA GLY A 91 -17.51 -0.94 -11.09
C GLY A 91 -17.47 -2.10 -12.09
N THR A 92 -18.16 -3.21 -11.80
CA THR A 92 -18.28 -4.37 -12.70
C THR A 92 -19.56 -4.22 -13.52
N PRO A 93 -19.53 -4.32 -14.87
CA PRO A 93 -20.74 -4.23 -15.70
C PRO A 93 -21.76 -5.33 -15.43
#